data_AF-A0A7S1S1B8-F1
#
_entry.id   AF-A0A7S1S1B8-F1
#
_cell.length_a   1.000
_cell.length_b   1.000
_cell.length_c   1.000
_cell.angle_alpha   90.00
_cell.angle_beta   90.00
_cell.angle_gamma   90.00
#
_symmetry.space_group_name_H-M   'P 1'
#
loop_
_entity.id
_entity.type
_entity.pdbx_description
1 polymer ?
#
loop_
_entity_poly.entity_id
_entity_poly.type
_entity_poly.pdbx_seq_one_letter_code
_entity_poly.pdbx_strand_id
1 'polypeptide(L)'
;ATCGGQAFEALSEQESVRRLNELIERWREGPAVAVRSCDVCPDWTNRAETGLSVDHVHYIATLIAREGFKSRRRGLGTREGAHDVPILVREVASSELGGGALAKWREATGATKGFPPYLLEGKDEFYCSLGNGHFSQALNLFRAASRNLWTERPYLVGADDALREALEEGVESVVLSRDMPTADRRFVSEMLNRSHGRRWEVGDDGRVSLEEEGPVMAASSQFVALSKVLDAEELSCLVRQKVGVDADGNPVDCAGEFEDPRPTEGAVAVAAAAGEEEEEQELKERKTIRASPPRSRL
;
A
#
# COMPACT_ATOMS: atom_id res chain seq x y z
N ALA A 1 8.41 34.13 3.94
CA ALA A 1 8.47 32.68 3.68
C ALA A 1 8.94 32.48 2.25
N THR A 2 10.21 32.19 2.06
CA THR A 2 10.79 31.83 0.76
C THR A 2 10.59 30.34 0.56
N CYS A 3 9.67 29.96 -0.32
CA CYS A 3 9.51 28.58 -0.79
C CYS A 3 10.77 28.21 -1.59
N GLY A 4 11.83 27.81 -0.89
CA GLY A 4 13.13 27.46 -1.44
C GLY A 4 13.11 26.08 -2.06
N GLY A 5 12.36 25.91 -3.15
CA GLY A 5 12.70 24.89 -4.12
C GLY A 5 14.04 25.31 -4.72
N GLN A 6 15.14 24.67 -4.31
CA GLN A 6 16.36 24.75 -5.10
C GLN A 6 15.96 24.29 -6.51
N ALA A 7 16.02 25.22 -7.46
CA ALA A 7 15.82 24.94 -8.86
C ALA A 7 16.90 23.95 -9.26
N PHE A 8 16.56 22.65 -9.25
CA PHE A 8 17.26 21.71 -10.10
C PHE A 8 17.20 22.34 -11.49
N GLU A 9 18.37 22.53 -12.12
CA GLU A 9 18.44 22.90 -13.54
C GLU A 9 17.40 22.07 -14.28
N ALA A 10 16.64 22.70 -15.19
CA ALA A 10 15.54 22.06 -15.89
C ALA A 10 16.08 20.97 -16.82
N LEU A 11 16.46 19.83 -16.25
CA LEU A 11 16.84 18.61 -16.94
C LEU A 11 15.63 18.18 -17.76
N SER A 12 15.90 17.69 -18.97
CA SER A 12 14.89 16.96 -19.72
C SER A 12 14.40 15.76 -18.89
N GLU A 13 13.22 15.24 -19.24
CA GLU A 13 12.63 14.10 -18.52
C GLU A 13 13.55 12.87 -18.58
N GLN A 14 14.13 12.63 -19.76
CA GLN A 14 15.05 11.54 -20.01
C GLN A 14 16.34 11.69 -19.18
N GLU A 15 16.88 12.91 -19.05
CA GLU A 15 18.02 13.18 -18.17
C GLU A 15 17.66 12.99 -16.70
N SER A 16 16.45 13.36 -16.30
CA SER A 16 15.97 13.18 -14.92
C SER A 16 15.82 11.70 -14.56
N VAL A 17 15.27 10.88 -15.46
CA VAL A 17 15.18 9.41 -15.30
C VAL A 17 16.56 8.78 -15.33
N ARG A 18 17.45 9.23 -16.22
CA ARG A 18 18.83 8.75 -16.27
C ARG A 18 19.54 9.02 -14.95
N ARG A 19 19.44 10.25 -14.43
CA ARG A 19 20.00 10.65 -13.14
C ARG A 19 19.39 9.87 -11.97
N LEU A 20 18.08 9.63 -11.99
CA LEU A 20 17.40 8.81 -10.99
C LEU A 20 17.96 7.39 -10.94
N ASN A 21 18.07 6.74 -12.11
CA ASN A 21 18.68 5.41 -12.21
C ASN A 21 20.17 5.40 -11.82
N GLU A 22 20.94 6.41 -12.22
CA GLU A 22 22.34 6.55 -11.81
C GLU A 22 22.48 6.63 -10.28
N LEU A 23 21.60 7.38 -9.61
CA LEU A 23 21.61 7.49 -8.15
C LEU A 23 21.16 6.21 -7.47
N ILE A 24 20.08 5.58 -7.95
CA ILE A 24 19.61 4.29 -7.42
C ILE A 24 20.74 3.26 -7.53
N GLU A 25 21.34 3.09 -8.71
CA GLU A 25 22.40 2.12 -8.95
C GLU A 25 23.65 2.42 -8.10
N ARG A 26 24.06 3.69 -8.02
CA ARG A 26 25.22 4.11 -7.23
C ARG A 26 25.10 3.75 -5.76
N TRP A 27 23.92 3.92 -5.19
CA TRP A 27 23.68 3.75 -3.75
C TRP A 27 23.12 2.38 -3.40
N ARG A 28 22.81 1.53 -4.38
CA ARG A 28 22.21 0.20 -4.15
C ARG A 28 23.15 -0.72 -3.37
N GLU A 29 22.62 -1.42 -2.36
CA GLU A 29 23.40 -2.36 -1.54
C GLU A 29 23.45 -3.80 -2.10
N GLY A 30 22.73 -4.08 -3.19
CA GLY A 30 22.65 -5.42 -3.79
C GLY A 30 21.37 -5.64 -4.59
N PRO A 31 21.00 -6.91 -4.91
CA PRO A 31 19.72 -7.20 -5.54
C PRO A 31 18.54 -6.75 -4.67
N ALA A 32 17.33 -6.71 -5.24
CA ALA A 32 16.13 -6.44 -4.46
C ALA A 32 15.97 -7.52 -3.36
N VAL A 33 15.50 -7.10 -2.20
CA VAL A 33 15.32 -7.96 -1.02
C VAL A 33 13.93 -7.78 -0.43
N ALA A 34 13.43 -8.82 0.23
CA ALA A 34 12.16 -8.75 0.94
C ALA A 34 12.30 -7.89 2.19
N VAL A 35 11.51 -6.82 2.29
CA VAL A 35 11.47 -5.96 3.47
C VAL A 35 10.06 -5.94 4.03
N ARG A 36 9.94 -6.25 5.33
CA ARG A 36 8.65 -6.22 6.02
C ARG A 36 8.24 -4.78 6.27
N SER A 37 6.97 -4.48 6.03
CA SER A 37 6.41 -3.15 6.29
C SER A 37 6.59 -2.64 7.73
N CYS A 38 6.67 -3.54 8.71
CA CYS A 38 6.93 -3.16 10.11
C CYS A 38 8.40 -2.76 10.38
N ASP A 39 9.28 -2.95 9.41
CA ASP A 39 10.68 -2.50 9.42
C ASP A 39 10.86 -1.17 8.65
N VAL A 40 9.77 -0.55 8.16
CA VAL A 40 9.80 0.65 7.30
C VAL A 40 9.06 1.82 7.95
N CYS A 41 9.68 3.00 7.96
CA CYS A 41 8.99 4.28 8.14
C CYS A 41 9.17 5.17 6.90
N PRO A 42 8.30 6.17 6.68
CA PRO A 42 8.53 7.17 5.64
C PRO A 42 9.85 7.93 5.87
N ASP A 43 10.61 8.19 4.80
CA ASP A 43 11.84 8.97 4.90
C ASP A 43 11.54 10.45 5.18
N TRP A 44 12.31 11.02 6.10
CA TRP A 44 12.13 12.39 6.58
C TRP A 44 12.57 13.46 5.57
N THR A 45 13.31 13.08 4.54
CA THR A 45 13.85 14.00 3.54
C THR A 45 12.91 14.20 2.35
N ASN A 46 11.80 13.44 2.26
CA ASN A 46 10.77 13.62 1.23
C ASN A 46 10.06 14.98 1.36
N ARG A 47 9.62 15.53 0.23
CA ARG A 47 9.19 16.91 0.05
C ARG A 47 8.12 17.40 1.03
N ALA A 48 8.28 18.69 1.33
CA ALA A 48 7.30 19.61 1.93
C ALA A 48 7.00 19.46 3.43
N GLU A 49 7.62 18.51 4.15
CA GLU A 49 7.35 18.27 5.59
C GLU A 49 5.88 17.91 5.92
N THR A 50 5.01 17.79 4.92
CA THR A 50 3.55 17.61 5.07
C THR A 50 3.19 16.21 5.57
N GLY A 51 4.12 15.26 5.46
CA GLY A 51 4.00 13.94 6.09
C GLY A 51 3.13 12.97 5.29
N LEU A 52 2.46 12.07 6.01
CA LEU A 52 1.67 10.99 5.43
C LEU A 52 0.18 11.33 5.48
N SER A 53 -0.50 11.34 4.33
CA SER A 53 -1.97 11.42 4.29
C SER A 53 -2.58 10.15 4.90
N VAL A 54 -3.16 10.28 6.09
CA VAL A 54 -3.80 9.18 6.82
C VAL A 54 -4.95 8.57 6.01
N ASP A 55 -5.82 9.42 5.45
CA ASP A 55 -6.92 8.98 4.60
C ASP A 55 -6.41 8.14 3.42
N HIS A 56 -5.31 8.55 2.77
CA HIS A 56 -4.77 7.78 1.65
C HIS A 56 -4.20 6.42 2.06
N VAL A 57 -3.58 6.33 3.25
CA VAL A 57 -3.16 5.03 3.80
C VAL A 57 -4.36 4.10 4.00
N HIS A 58 -5.42 4.61 4.62
CA HIS A 58 -6.66 3.86 4.81
C HIS A 58 -7.33 3.49 3.49
N TYR A 59 -7.23 4.34 2.48
CA TYR A 59 -7.76 4.08 1.15
C TYR A 59 -7.04 2.91 0.49
N ILE A 60 -5.71 2.91 0.51
CA ILE A 60 -4.89 1.80 0.00
C ILE A 60 -5.23 0.50 0.74
N ALA A 61 -5.34 0.55 2.07
CA ALA A 61 -5.69 -0.63 2.87
C ALA A 61 -7.11 -1.15 2.52
N THR A 62 -8.07 -0.26 2.27
CA THR A 62 -9.43 -0.62 1.80
C THR A 62 -9.38 -1.26 0.41
N LEU A 63 -8.57 -0.74 -0.51
CA LEU A 63 -8.39 -1.36 -1.83
C LEU A 63 -7.80 -2.77 -1.71
N ILE A 64 -6.75 -2.95 -0.90
CA ILE A 64 -6.16 -4.27 -0.64
C ILE A 64 -7.21 -5.22 -0.06
N ALA A 65 -8.00 -4.77 0.93
CA ALA A 65 -9.04 -5.61 1.56
C ALA A 65 -10.16 -6.01 0.58
N ARG A 66 -10.47 -5.16 -0.41
CA ARG A 66 -11.56 -5.38 -1.37
C ARG A 66 -11.12 -6.16 -2.61
N GLU A 67 -9.95 -5.84 -3.14
CA GLU A 67 -9.47 -6.33 -4.43
C GLU A 67 -8.40 -7.43 -4.30
N GLY A 68 -7.89 -7.65 -3.08
CA GLY A 68 -6.76 -8.52 -2.83
C GLY A 68 -5.42 -7.84 -3.08
N PHE A 69 -4.37 -8.42 -2.51
CA PHE A 69 -3.01 -7.97 -2.64
C PHE A 69 -2.37 -8.45 -3.95
N LYS A 70 -1.91 -7.49 -4.76
CA LYS A 70 -1.36 -7.76 -6.10
C LYS A 70 0.15 -7.94 -6.01
N SER A 71 0.58 -9.17 -5.69
CA SER A 71 1.99 -9.53 -5.48
C SER A 71 2.75 -9.82 -6.78
N ARG A 72 3.91 -9.18 -6.95
CA ARG A 72 4.86 -9.46 -8.05
C ARG A 72 5.43 -10.87 -7.99
N ARG A 73 5.66 -11.41 -6.79
CA ARG A 73 6.17 -12.78 -6.58
C ARG A 73 5.27 -13.86 -7.16
N ARG A 74 3.99 -13.53 -7.39
CA ARG A 74 3.00 -14.43 -7.98
C ARG A 74 2.89 -14.28 -9.50
N GLY A 75 3.85 -13.60 -10.12
CA GLY A 75 3.95 -13.43 -11.57
C GLY A 75 3.16 -12.25 -12.13
N LEU A 76 2.58 -11.40 -11.28
CA LEU A 76 1.90 -10.18 -11.73
C LEU A 76 2.93 -9.10 -12.06
N GLY A 77 2.88 -8.56 -13.27
CA GLY A 77 3.63 -7.38 -13.68
C GLY A 77 2.92 -6.07 -13.34
N THR A 78 3.61 -4.94 -13.54
CA THR A 78 3.04 -3.59 -13.36
C THR A 78 1.75 -3.39 -14.14
N ARG A 79 1.71 -3.86 -15.39
CA ARG A 79 0.53 -3.78 -16.28
C ARG A 79 -0.67 -4.58 -15.78
N GLU A 80 -0.44 -5.58 -14.95
CA GLU A 80 -1.48 -6.40 -14.30
C GLU A 80 -1.90 -5.82 -12.94
N GLY A 81 -1.35 -4.66 -12.57
CA GLY A 81 -1.68 -3.92 -11.36
C GLY A 81 -0.88 -4.37 -10.14
N ALA A 82 0.26 -5.05 -10.33
CA ALA A 82 1.15 -5.37 -9.23
C ALA A 82 1.63 -4.09 -8.53
N HIS A 83 1.76 -4.15 -7.20
CA HIS A 83 2.23 -3.00 -6.43
C HIS A 83 3.64 -2.56 -6.86
N ASP A 84 3.91 -1.26 -6.86
CA ASP A 84 5.21 -0.68 -7.20
C ASP A 84 6.31 -1.18 -6.23
N VAL A 85 7.51 -1.42 -6.75
CA VAL A 85 8.67 -1.82 -5.94
C VAL A 85 9.09 -0.64 -5.03
N PRO A 86 9.06 -0.80 -3.69
CA PRO A 86 9.52 0.26 -2.79
C PRO A 86 11.01 0.53 -2.95
N ILE A 87 11.38 1.81 -2.92
CA ILE A 87 12.77 2.25 -2.84
C ILE A 87 13.02 2.75 -1.42
N LEU A 88 13.92 2.07 -0.73
CA LEU A 88 14.19 2.21 0.69
C LEU A 88 15.65 2.57 0.91
N VAL A 89 15.93 3.33 1.96
CA VAL A 89 17.29 3.58 2.46
C VAL A 89 17.44 2.84 3.78
N ARG A 90 18.50 2.03 3.93
CA ARG A 90 18.86 1.46 5.23
C ARG A 90 19.19 2.58 6.19
N GLU A 91 18.72 2.50 7.42
CA GLU A 91 18.97 3.51 8.43
C GLU A 91 19.17 2.90 9.82
N VAL A 92 19.81 3.67 10.70
CA VAL A 92 20.02 3.29 12.09
C VAL A 92 19.47 4.34 13.05
N ALA A 93 18.93 3.91 14.18
CA ALA A 93 18.26 4.79 15.16
C ALA A 93 19.22 5.83 15.76
N SER A 94 20.52 5.53 15.79
CA SER A 94 21.57 6.41 16.30
C SER A 94 22.03 7.48 15.32
N SER A 95 21.64 7.42 14.05
CA SER A 95 21.97 8.47 13.08
C SER A 95 21.05 9.68 13.24
N GLU A 96 21.50 10.86 12.79
CA GLU A 96 20.69 12.08 12.85
C GLU A 96 19.38 11.93 12.05
N LEU A 97 19.47 11.40 10.84
CA LEU A 97 18.31 11.18 9.99
C LEU A 97 17.39 10.09 10.55
N GLY A 98 17.96 9.00 11.05
CA GLY A 98 17.21 7.89 11.60
C GLY A 98 16.49 8.25 12.89
N GLY A 99 17.20 8.82 13.86
CA GLY A 99 16.62 9.31 15.11
C GLY A 99 15.52 10.36 14.88
N GLY A 100 15.74 11.28 13.94
CA GLY A 100 14.74 12.28 13.53
C GLY A 100 13.48 11.65 12.93
N ALA A 101 13.64 10.68 12.01
CA ALA A 101 12.52 9.97 11.40
C ALA A 101 11.68 9.20 12.45
N LEU A 102 12.34 8.47 13.36
CA LEU A 102 11.64 7.72 14.42
C LEU A 102 10.91 8.64 15.39
N ALA A 103 11.55 9.75 15.82
CA ALA A 103 10.95 10.70 16.75
C ALA A 103 9.66 11.30 16.19
N LYS A 104 9.70 11.79 14.94
CA LYS A 104 8.52 12.34 14.29
C LYS A 104 7.44 11.29 14.04
N TRP A 105 7.82 10.08 13.64
CA TRP A 105 6.84 9.02 13.40
C TRP A 105 6.10 8.65 14.68
N ARG A 106 6.83 8.55 15.81
CA ARG A 106 6.26 8.32 17.14
C ARG A 106 5.32 9.46 17.56
N GLU A 107 5.71 10.71 17.33
CA GLU A 107 4.87 11.88 17.62
C GLU A 107 3.57 11.87 16.81
N ALA A 108 3.67 11.61 15.50
CA ALA A 108 2.52 11.60 14.60
C ALA A 108 1.52 10.48 14.95
N THR A 109 1.99 9.29 15.33
CA THR A 109 1.13 8.21 15.83
C THR A 109 0.37 8.61 17.10
N GLY A 110 0.98 9.41 17.98
CA GLY A 110 0.34 9.89 19.21
C GLY A 110 -0.63 11.07 18.99
N ALA A 111 -0.37 11.91 17.99
CA ALA A 111 -1.09 13.15 17.76
C ALA A 111 -2.31 13.01 16.84
N THR A 112 -2.28 12.04 15.91
CA THR A 112 -3.27 11.97 14.81
C THR A 112 -4.15 10.73 14.93
N LYS A 113 -5.48 10.92 15.00
CA LYS A 113 -6.44 9.81 15.01
C LYS A 113 -6.34 9.01 13.69
N GLY A 114 -6.35 7.68 13.80
CA GLY A 114 -6.27 6.79 12.64
C GLY A 114 -4.88 6.70 12.02
N PHE A 115 -3.88 7.37 12.60
CA PHE A 115 -2.52 7.27 12.09
C PHE A 115 -2.00 5.82 12.19
N PRO A 116 -1.22 5.33 11.20
CA PRO A 116 -0.70 3.97 11.23
C PRO A 116 0.14 3.70 12.48
N PRO A 117 0.12 2.46 13.00
CA PRO A 117 0.80 2.11 14.23
C PRO A 117 2.32 2.21 14.09
N TYR A 118 2.98 2.68 15.15
CA TYR A 118 4.43 2.70 15.25
C TYR A 118 4.96 1.31 15.63
N LEU A 119 5.62 0.62 14.68
CA LEU A 119 6.11 -0.76 14.84
C LEU A 119 7.64 -0.89 14.87
N LEU A 120 8.35 0.22 15.09
CA LEU A 120 9.81 0.31 15.11
C LEU A 120 10.39 0.43 16.53
N GLU A 121 9.57 0.24 17.57
CA GLU A 121 10.02 0.38 18.95
C GLU A 121 11.13 -0.64 19.29
N GLY A 122 12.23 -0.16 19.86
CA GLY A 122 13.40 -0.96 20.21
C GLY A 122 14.26 -1.44 19.04
N LYS A 123 13.99 -1.05 17.79
CA LYS A 123 14.81 -1.41 16.63
C LYS A 123 15.98 -0.44 16.46
N ASP A 124 17.19 -1.00 16.33
CA ASP A 124 18.38 -0.22 16.01
C ASP A 124 18.51 0.00 14.50
N GLU A 125 18.25 -1.02 13.68
CA GLU A 125 18.24 -0.92 12.22
C GLU A 125 16.82 -0.97 11.65
N PHE A 126 16.56 -0.15 10.65
CA PHE A 126 15.28 -0.08 9.95
C PHE A 126 15.45 0.54 8.55
N TYR A 127 14.36 0.79 7.85
CA TYR A 127 14.35 1.36 6.52
C TYR A 127 13.51 2.63 6.43
N CYS A 128 14.04 3.63 5.75
CA CYS A 128 13.33 4.86 5.39
C CYS A 128 12.86 4.77 3.93
N SER A 129 11.56 4.91 3.69
CA SER A 129 10.96 4.85 2.35
C SER A 129 11.08 6.19 1.62
N LEU A 130 11.81 6.20 0.48
CA LEU A 130 11.88 7.36 -0.42
C LEU A 130 10.67 7.44 -1.38
N GLY A 131 9.98 6.33 -1.58
CA GLY A 131 8.72 6.23 -2.33
C GLY A 131 7.88 5.07 -1.80
N ASN A 132 6.57 5.11 -2.04
CA ASN A 132 5.59 4.12 -1.54
C ASN A 132 5.47 4.05 -0.01
N GLY A 133 5.63 5.19 0.68
CA GLY A 133 5.44 5.28 2.12
C GLY A 133 4.02 4.90 2.56
N HIS A 134 2.98 5.41 1.87
CA HIS A 134 1.59 5.09 2.19
C HIS A 134 1.27 3.61 2.06
N PHE A 135 1.82 2.94 1.04
CA PHE A 135 1.65 1.50 0.84
C PHE A 135 2.24 0.68 1.99
N SER A 136 3.48 0.98 2.41
CA SER A 136 4.10 0.29 3.54
C SER A 136 3.27 0.47 4.82
N GLN A 137 2.75 1.68 5.06
CA GLN A 137 1.93 1.94 6.23
C GLN A 137 0.52 1.32 6.13
N ALA A 138 -0.03 1.17 4.93
CA ALA A 138 -1.30 0.46 4.73
C ALA A 138 -1.17 -1.00 5.14
N LEU A 139 -0.05 -1.64 4.84
CA LEU A 139 0.26 -2.99 5.34
C LEU A 139 0.37 -3.05 6.86
N ASN A 140 0.90 -2.00 7.50
CA ASN A 140 0.97 -1.93 8.97
C ASN A 140 -0.42 -1.84 9.63
N LEU A 141 -1.43 -1.28 8.94
CA LEU A 141 -2.82 -1.31 9.43
C LEU A 141 -3.34 -2.75 9.54
N PHE A 142 -3.04 -3.63 8.57
CA PHE A 142 -3.40 -5.05 8.66
C PHE A 142 -2.64 -5.77 9.79
N ARG A 143 -1.34 -5.48 9.96
CA ARG A 143 -0.53 -6.12 11.03
C ARG A 143 -1.10 -5.88 12.41
N ALA A 144 -1.56 -4.66 12.68
CA ALA A 144 -2.08 -4.29 13.99
C ALA A 144 -3.60 -4.47 14.10
N ALA A 145 -4.25 -5.06 13.08
CA ALA A 145 -5.71 -5.12 12.98
C ALA A 145 -6.36 -3.75 13.26
N SER A 146 -5.74 -2.68 12.74
CA SER A 146 -6.18 -1.30 13.00
C SER A 146 -7.59 -1.10 12.46
N ARG A 147 -8.37 -0.23 13.12
CA ARG A 147 -9.72 0.10 12.66
C ARG A 147 -9.65 0.95 11.41
N ASN A 148 -10.48 0.60 10.44
CA ASN A 148 -10.72 1.39 9.24
C ASN A 148 -11.30 2.75 9.63
N LEU A 149 -10.74 3.83 9.07
CA LEU A 149 -11.08 5.20 9.43
C LEU A 149 -12.56 5.55 9.22
N TRP A 150 -13.22 4.91 8.25
CA TRP A 150 -14.59 5.25 7.85
C TRP A 150 -15.63 4.24 8.31
N THR A 151 -15.26 2.96 8.37
CA THR A 151 -16.20 1.88 8.75
C THR A 151 -16.01 1.38 10.18
N GLU A 152 -14.92 1.81 10.86
CA GLU A 152 -14.50 1.36 12.20
C GLU A 152 -14.25 -0.16 12.33
N ARG A 153 -14.39 -0.92 11.24
CA ARG A 153 -14.07 -2.36 11.18
C ARG A 153 -12.57 -2.56 11.12
N PRO A 154 -12.01 -3.59 11.77
CA PRO A 154 -10.57 -3.86 11.69
C PRO A 154 -10.16 -4.30 10.28
N TYR A 155 -8.95 -3.93 9.86
CA TYR A 155 -8.31 -4.53 8.68
C TYR A 155 -7.82 -5.94 9.04
N LEU A 156 -8.36 -6.95 8.36
CA LEU A 156 -8.02 -8.35 8.56
C LEU A 156 -7.50 -8.94 7.25
N VAL A 157 -6.54 -9.86 7.34
CA VAL A 157 -5.92 -10.50 6.16
C VAL A 157 -6.91 -11.44 5.46
N GLY A 158 -7.77 -12.13 6.21
CA GLY A 158 -8.72 -13.10 5.66
C GLY A 158 -8.01 -14.26 4.93
N ALA A 159 -8.55 -14.64 3.77
CA ALA A 159 -8.03 -15.72 2.92
C ALA A 159 -6.97 -15.25 1.90
N ASP A 160 -6.51 -14.00 1.97
CA ASP A 160 -5.52 -13.47 1.04
C ASP A 160 -4.11 -13.95 1.42
N ASP A 161 -3.71 -15.07 0.82
CA ASP A 161 -2.38 -15.67 1.03
C ASP A 161 -1.25 -14.75 0.54
N ALA A 162 -1.49 -13.91 -0.48
CA ALA A 162 -0.47 -13.01 -1.02
C ALA A 162 -0.21 -11.85 -0.05
N LEU A 163 -1.26 -11.32 0.56
CA LEU A 163 -1.15 -10.35 1.63
C LEU A 163 -0.45 -10.96 2.85
N ARG A 164 -0.80 -12.18 3.25
CA ARG A 164 -0.15 -12.87 4.37
C ARG A 164 1.35 -13.01 4.14
N GLU A 165 1.75 -13.48 2.96
CA GLU A 165 3.14 -13.60 2.54
C GLU A 165 3.87 -12.24 2.61
N ALA A 166 3.26 -11.17 2.07
CA ALA A 166 3.84 -9.82 2.12
C ALA A 166 4.00 -9.28 3.54
N LEU A 167 3.12 -9.68 4.48
CA LEU A 167 3.25 -9.32 5.88
C LEU A 167 4.30 -10.18 6.60
N GLU A 168 4.39 -11.48 6.35
CA GLU A 168 5.31 -12.35 7.07
C GLU A 168 6.74 -12.22 6.55
N GLU A 169 6.90 -12.27 5.23
CA GLU A 169 8.19 -12.32 4.55
C GLU A 169 8.65 -10.95 4.05
N GLY A 170 7.70 -10.04 3.77
CA GLY A 170 7.99 -8.70 3.27
C GLY A 170 7.73 -8.53 1.77
N VAL A 171 7.83 -7.29 1.32
CA VAL A 171 7.69 -6.90 -0.08
C VAL A 171 9.06 -6.72 -0.69
N GLU A 172 9.25 -7.22 -1.91
CA GLU A 172 10.48 -7.03 -2.66
C GLU A 172 10.74 -5.53 -2.86
N SER A 173 11.93 -5.08 -2.41
CA SER A 173 12.29 -3.67 -2.32
C SER A 173 13.74 -3.46 -2.75
N VAL A 174 14.01 -2.29 -3.33
CA VAL A 174 15.37 -1.83 -3.59
C VAL A 174 15.90 -1.16 -2.32
N VAL A 175 17.02 -1.65 -1.79
CA VAL A 175 17.67 -1.07 -0.63
C VAL A 175 18.89 -0.25 -1.06
N LEU A 176 18.87 1.01 -0.68
CA LEU A 176 19.94 1.99 -0.85
C LEU A 176 20.73 2.15 0.45
N SER A 177 21.99 2.48 0.30
CA SER A 177 22.94 2.64 1.39
C SER A 177 22.58 3.82 2.29
N ARG A 178 22.77 3.62 3.59
CA ARG A 178 22.65 4.69 4.60
C ARG A 178 23.58 5.88 4.32
N ASP A 179 24.69 5.64 3.64
CA ASP A 179 25.69 6.67 3.33
C ASP A 179 25.21 7.63 2.22
N MET A 180 24.05 7.36 1.62
CA MET A 180 23.40 8.21 0.63
C MET A 180 23.13 9.61 1.20
N PRO A 181 23.73 10.68 0.61
CA PRO A 181 23.56 12.05 1.08
C PRO A 181 22.10 12.51 1.04
N THR A 182 21.73 13.36 1.99
CA THR A 182 20.39 13.97 2.08
C THR A 182 19.93 14.62 0.77
N ALA A 183 20.84 15.23 0.00
CA ALA A 183 20.51 15.84 -1.29
C ALA A 183 20.09 14.80 -2.34
N ASP A 184 20.75 13.64 -2.38
CA ASP A 184 20.41 12.56 -3.28
C ASP A 184 19.10 11.88 -2.85
N ARG A 185 18.93 11.63 -1.53
CA ARG A 185 17.66 11.08 -0.97
C ARG A 185 16.48 11.96 -1.35
N ARG A 186 16.63 13.28 -1.15
CA ARG A 186 15.68 14.29 -1.59
C ARG A 186 15.36 14.15 -3.06
N PHE A 187 16.36 14.15 -3.94
CA PHE A 187 16.14 14.06 -5.39
C PHE A 187 15.41 12.77 -5.80
N VAL A 188 15.82 11.62 -5.25
CA VAL A 188 15.16 10.34 -5.56
C VAL A 188 13.71 10.38 -5.10
N SER A 189 13.46 10.80 -3.87
CA SER A 189 12.11 10.88 -3.32
C SER A 189 11.23 11.90 -4.07
N GLU A 190 11.78 13.08 -4.34
CA GLU A 190 11.24 14.14 -5.19
C GLU A 190 10.80 13.61 -6.54
N MET A 191 11.60 12.78 -7.20
CA MET A 191 11.34 12.21 -8.52
C MET A 191 10.28 11.09 -8.48
N LEU A 192 10.36 10.19 -7.51
CA LEU A 192 9.40 9.10 -7.34
C LEU A 192 7.98 9.64 -7.07
N ASN A 193 7.88 10.78 -6.36
CA ASN A 193 6.60 11.42 -6.07
C ASN A 193 6.17 12.43 -7.17
N ARG A 194 7.07 12.99 -7.99
CA ARG A 194 6.73 14.01 -9.01
C ARG A 194 6.04 13.50 -10.28
N SER A 195 5.56 12.26 -10.35
CA SER A 195 5.09 11.66 -11.61
C SER A 195 3.74 12.22 -12.11
N HIS A 196 3.64 13.54 -12.31
CA HIS A 196 2.62 14.18 -13.13
C HIS A 196 2.85 13.81 -14.59
N GLY A 197 1.84 13.21 -15.23
CA GLY A 197 1.77 13.07 -16.70
C GLY A 197 2.79 12.14 -17.36
N ARG A 198 3.77 11.66 -16.60
CA ARG A 198 4.86 10.80 -17.08
C ARG A 198 4.66 9.43 -16.49
N ARG A 199 4.27 8.51 -17.36
CA ARG A 199 4.24 7.11 -17.03
C ARG A 199 5.69 6.64 -16.99
N TRP A 200 6.27 6.55 -15.80
CA TRP A 200 7.46 5.74 -15.61
C TRP A 200 7.15 4.63 -14.63
N GLU A 201 7.72 3.46 -14.88
CA GLU A 201 7.51 2.28 -14.07
C GLU A 201 8.82 1.94 -13.35
N VAL A 202 8.72 1.53 -12.08
CA VAL A 202 9.82 0.86 -11.40
C VAL A 202 9.71 -0.62 -11.77
N GLY A 203 10.65 -1.09 -12.59
CA GLY A 203 10.74 -2.50 -12.98
C GLY A 203 11.14 -3.39 -11.81
N ASP A 204 11.07 -4.71 -12.02
CA ASP A 204 11.42 -5.71 -11.01
C ASP A 204 12.89 -5.63 -10.58
N ASP A 205 13.75 -5.12 -11.47
CA ASP A 205 15.15 -4.84 -11.17
C ASP A 205 15.35 -3.52 -10.41
N GLY A 206 14.29 -2.78 -10.11
CA GLY A 206 14.36 -1.47 -9.46
C GLY A 206 14.71 -0.31 -10.38
N ARG A 207 14.86 -0.56 -11.70
CA ARG A 207 15.13 0.51 -12.66
C ARG A 207 13.86 1.24 -13.02
N VAL A 208 13.99 2.54 -13.17
CA VAL A 208 12.91 3.42 -13.61
C VAL A 208 13.00 3.57 -15.13
N SER A 209 11.97 3.11 -15.84
CA SER A 209 11.85 3.28 -17.29
C SER A 209 10.70 4.22 -17.61
N LEU A 210 10.81 5.00 -18.69
CA LEU A 210 9.65 5.68 -19.26
C LEU A 210 8.78 4.62 -19.94
N GLU A 211 7.48 4.61 -19.64
CA GLU A 211 6.50 3.80 -20.35
C GLU A 211 6.45 4.30 -21.80
N GLU A 212 6.65 3.41 -22.76
CA GLU A 212 6.52 3.75 -24.18
C GLU A 212 5.11 4.27 -24.45
N GLU A 213 4.98 5.27 -25.35
CA GLU A 213 3.70 5.83 -25.80
C GLU A 213 2.82 4.75 -26.46
N GLY A 214 2.18 3.91 -25.65
CA GLY A 214 1.09 3.05 -26.07
C GLY A 214 -0.17 3.88 -26.35
N PRO A 215 -1.10 3.38 -27.18
CA PRO A 215 -2.32 4.10 -27.51
C PRO A 215 -3.03 4.57 -26.23
N VAL A 216 -3.48 5.82 -26.26
CA VAL A 216 -4.02 6.66 -25.16
C VAL A 216 -5.31 6.07 -24.54
N MET A 217 -5.24 4.84 -24.02
CA MET A 217 -6.41 4.06 -23.59
C MET A 217 -6.36 3.56 -22.15
N ALA A 218 -5.30 3.86 -21.40
CA ALA A 218 -5.35 3.81 -19.94
C ALA A 218 -5.13 5.22 -19.42
N ALA A 219 -6.17 6.07 -19.52
CA ALA A 219 -6.21 7.27 -18.71
C ALA A 219 -6.15 6.81 -17.25
N SER A 220 -4.97 6.93 -16.62
CA SER A 220 -4.88 6.83 -15.16
C SER A 220 -5.96 7.75 -14.62
N SER A 221 -6.89 7.22 -13.82
CA SER A 221 -8.01 8.02 -13.33
C SER A 221 -7.48 9.33 -12.75
N GLN A 222 -8.20 10.45 -12.92
CA GLN A 222 -7.76 11.75 -12.39
C GLN A 222 -7.34 11.67 -10.92
N PHE A 223 -8.01 10.80 -10.15
CA PHE A 223 -7.63 10.46 -8.79
C PHE A 223 -6.18 9.94 -8.67
N VAL A 224 -5.78 8.95 -9.47
CA VAL A 224 -4.41 8.38 -9.45
C VAL A 224 -3.37 9.41 -9.86
N ALA A 225 -3.70 10.31 -10.79
CA ALA A 225 -2.79 11.37 -11.20
C ALA A 225 -2.61 12.42 -10.10
N LEU A 226 -3.70 12.83 -9.45
CA LEU A 226 -3.69 13.81 -8.36
C LEU A 226 -3.13 13.24 -7.05
N SER A 227 -3.26 11.93 -6.80
CA SER A 227 -2.85 11.34 -5.52
C SER A 227 -1.34 11.36 -5.27
N LYS A 228 -0.54 11.58 -6.31
CA LYS A 228 0.93 11.60 -6.24
C LYS A 228 1.50 12.99 -5.96
N VAL A 229 0.68 14.03 -6.05
CA VAL A 229 1.17 15.42 -6.25
C VAL A 229 0.64 16.40 -5.24
N LEU A 230 -0.54 16.11 -4.73
CA LEU A 230 -1.14 16.80 -3.62
C LEU A 230 -0.33 16.57 -2.36
N ASP A 231 -0.26 17.57 -1.50
CA ASP A 231 0.28 17.37 -0.17
C ASP A 231 -0.62 16.47 0.68
N ALA A 232 -0.20 16.13 1.91
CA ALA A 232 -0.94 15.20 2.74
C ALA A 232 -2.38 15.66 3.05
N GLU A 233 -2.63 16.96 3.23
CA GLU A 233 -3.96 17.50 3.55
C GLU A 233 -4.85 17.58 2.31
N GLU A 234 -4.32 18.08 1.21
CA GLU A 234 -4.99 18.12 -0.09
C GLU A 234 -5.34 16.70 -0.57
N LEU A 235 -4.42 15.75 -0.38
CA LEU A 235 -4.62 14.35 -0.71
C LEU A 235 -5.71 13.71 0.17
N SER A 236 -5.72 14.04 1.46
CA SER A 236 -6.80 13.62 2.35
C SER A 236 -8.17 14.12 1.87
N CYS A 237 -8.26 15.38 1.43
CA CYS A 237 -9.50 15.93 0.86
C CYS A 237 -9.93 15.17 -0.39
N LEU A 238 -9.00 14.89 -1.31
CA LEU A 238 -9.28 14.14 -2.53
C LEU A 238 -9.76 12.71 -2.23
N VAL A 239 -9.14 12.03 -1.26
CA VAL A 239 -9.54 10.68 -0.82
C VAL A 239 -10.96 10.71 -0.26
N ARG A 240 -11.29 11.67 0.62
CA ARG A 240 -12.63 11.79 1.21
C ARG A 240 -13.70 11.98 0.15
N GLN A 241 -13.44 12.84 -0.85
CA GLN A 241 -14.32 12.99 -2.02
C GLN A 241 -14.46 11.67 -2.79
N LYS A 242 -13.36 10.92 -2.97
CA LYS A 242 -13.36 9.65 -3.71
C LYS A 242 -14.14 8.54 -3.00
N VAL A 243 -14.11 8.50 -1.67
CA VAL A 243 -14.85 7.49 -0.87
C VAL A 243 -16.23 7.97 -0.45
N GLY A 244 -16.60 9.22 -0.75
CA GLY A 244 -17.91 9.78 -0.42
C GLY A 244 -18.11 10.09 1.06
N VAL A 245 -17.09 10.64 1.74
CA VAL A 245 -17.18 11.08 3.15
C VAL A 245 -16.82 12.55 3.31
N ASP A 246 -17.31 13.18 4.38
CA ASP A 246 -17.02 14.57 4.73
C ASP A 246 -15.71 14.69 5.53
N ALA A 247 -15.40 15.91 5.99
CA ALA A 247 -14.19 16.18 6.78
C ALA A 247 -14.16 15.46 8.14
N ASP A 248 -15.32 15.10 8.68
CA ASP A 248 -15.47 14.39 9.95
C ASP A 248 -15.54 12.86 9.75
N GLY A 249 -15.49 12.39 8.49
CA GLY A 249 -15.56 10.99 8.11
C GLY A 249 -16.98 10.44 8.02
N ASN A 250 -18.01 11.29 8.08
CA ASN A 250 -19.38 10.85 7.89
C ASN A 250 -19.66 10.63 6.40
N PRO A 251 -20.45 9.61 6.03
CA PRO A 251 -20.91 9.45 4.66
C PRO A 251 -21.60 10.71 4.17
N VAL A 252 -21.10 11.28 3.08
CA VAL A 252 -21.86 12.26 2.30
C VAL A 252 -22.82 11.43 1.47
N ASP A 253 -24.11 11.77 1.50
CA ASP A 253 -25.15 11.12 0.70
C ASP A 253 -24.90 11.35 -0.80
N CYS A 254 -23.93 10.61 -1.32
CA CYS A 254 -23.59 10.47 -2.72
C CYS A 254 -24.30 9.21 -3.18
N ALA A 255 -25.59 9.33 -3.51
CA ALA A 255 -26.43 8.22 -3.93
C ALA A 255 -25.69 7.20 -4.85
N GLY A 256 -25.35 6.02 -4.30
CA GLY A 256 -25.20 4.78 -5.08
C GLY A 256 -23.80 4.22 -5.43
N GLU A 257 -22.66 4.69 -4.91
CA GLU A 257 -21.34 4.22 -5.43
C GLU A 257 -20.42 3.40 -4.51
N PHE A 258 -20.78 3.13 -3.25
CA PHE A 258 -19.88 2.36 -2.37
C PHE A 258 -20.62 1.45 -1.38
N GLU A 259 -21.31 0.42 -1.89
CA GLU A 259 -21.67 -0.72 -1.05
C GLU A 259 -20.41 -1.58 -0.81
N ASP A 260 -20.06 -1.80 0.46
CA ASP A 260 -19.05 -2.76 0.89
C ASP A 260 -19.63 -4.18 0.74
N PRO A 261 -19.14 -5.01 -0.20
CA PRO A 261 -19.74 -6.31 -0.49
C PRO A 261 -19.42 -7.38 0.56
N ARG A 262 -18.70 -7.04 1.65
CA ARG A 262 -18.33 -8.00 2.68
C ARG A 262 -19.56 -8.47 3.46
N PRO A 263 -19.73 -9.79 3.69
CA PRO A 263 -20.73 -10.29 4.61
C PRO A 263 -20.47 -9.69 6.01
N THR A 264 -21.52 -9.17 6.62
CA THR A 264 -21.49 -8.80 8.04
C THR A 264 -21.21 -10.05 8.89
N GLU A 265 -20.68 -9.91 10.10
CA GLU A 265 -20.45 -11.05 11.00
C GLU A 265 -21.73 -11.92 11.19
N GLY A 266 -22.92 -11.32 11.04
CA GLY A 266 -24.18 -12.03 10.98
C GLY A 266 -24.41 -12.86 9.72
N ALA A 267 -23.94 -12.41 8.55
CA ALA A 267 -24.10 -13.13 7.29
C ALA A 267 -23.15 -14.35 7.18
N VAL A 268 -21.97 -14.30 7.80
CA VAL A 268 -21.05 -15.46 7.86
C VAL A 268 -21.63 -16.57 8.76
N ALA A 269 -22.26 -16.20 9.87
CA ALA A 269 -22.92 -17.16 10.76
C ALA A 269 -24.16 -17.82 10.10
N VAL A 270 -24.93 -17.07 9.32
CA VAL A 270 -26.09 -17.60 8.59
C VAL A 270 -25.68 -18.50 7.43
N ALA A 271 -24.61 -18.16 6.69
CA ALA A 271 -24.09 -19.01 5.63
C ALA A 271 -23.48 -20.32 6.15
N ALA A 272 -22.81 -20.29 7.31
CA ALA A 272 -22.30 -21.49 7.96
C ALA A 272 -23.44 -22.41 8.45
N ALA A 273 -24.49 -21.84 9.06
CA ALA A 273 -25.65 -22.61 9.49
C ALA A 273 -26.45 -23.21 8.32
N ALA A 274 -26.56 -22.49 7.20
CA ALA A 274 -27.23 -22.99 5.98
C ALA A 274 -26.45 -24.14 5.32
N GLY A 275 -25.11 -24.09 5.34
CA GLY A 275 -24.26 -25.16 4.81
C GLY A 275 -24.35 -26.46 5.64
N GLU A 276 -24.47 -26.35 6.97
CA GLU A 276 -24.63 -27.52 7.85
C GLU A 276 -26.00 -28.20 7.68
N GLU A 277 -27.08 -27.43 7.45
CA GLU A 277 -28.42 -27.98 7.20
C GLU A 277 -28.52 -28.71 5.84
N GLU A 278 -27.84 -28.21 4.80
CA GLU A 278 -27.84 -28.80 3.46
C GLU A 278 -27.06 -30.13 3.43
N GLU A 279 -25.92 -30.21 4.14
CA GLU A 279 -25.14 -31.45 4.26
C GLU A 279 -25.89 -32.52 5.08
N GLU A 280 -26.66 -32.13 6.11
CA GLU A 280 -27.49 -33.06 6.89
C GLU A 280 -28.69 -33.60 6.06
N GLN A 281 -29.28 -32.79 5.19
CA GLN A 281 -30.33 -33.23 4.25
C GLN A 281 -29.80 -34.22 3.21
N GLU A 282 -28.65 -33.93 2.59
CA GLU A 282 -28.06 -34.79 1.57
C GLU A 282 -27.65 -36.16 2.15
N LEU A 283 -27.19 -36.19 3.41
CA LEU A 283 -26.84 -37.42 4.11
C LEU A 283 -28.08 -38.28 4.45
N LYS A 284 -29.23 -37.64 4.74
CA LYS A 284 -30.51 -38.33 4.99
C LYS A 284 -31.09 -38.93 3.70
N GLU A 285 -30.98 -38.23 2.57
CA GLU A 285 -31.43 -38.76 1.27
C GLU A 285 -30.60 -39.96 0.81
N ARG A 286 -29.26 -39.89 0.95
CA ARG A 286 -28.37 -41.02 0.59
C ARG A 286 -28.62 -42.27 1.42
N LYS A 287 -29.02 -42.15 2.69
CA LYS A 287 -29.39 -43.28 3.55
C LYS A 287 -30.75 -43.90 3.16
N THR A 288 -31.67 -43.09 2.65
CA THR A 288 -33.02 -43.53 2.25
C THR A 288 -32.98 -44.36 0.95
N ILE A 289 -32.08 -44.03 0.02
CA ILE A 289 -31.94 -44.74 -1.27
C ILE A 289 -31.37 -46.17 -1.10
N ARG A 290 -30.58 -46.44 -0.05
CA ARG A 290 -29.99 -47.76 0.20
C ARG A 290 -30.94 -48.80 0.83
N ALA A 291 -32.17 -48.42 1.19
CA ALA A 291 -33.12 -49.31 1.88
C ALA A 291 -34.20 -49.95 0.96
N SER A 292 -33.99 -49.99 -0.36
CA SER A 292 -34.91 -50.68 -1.27
C SER A 292 -34.57 -52.18 -1.36
N PRO A 293 -35.49 -53.11 -1.02
CA PRO A 293 -35.22 -54.54 -1.09
C PRO A 293 -35.19 -55.04 -2.54
N PRO A 294 -34.42 -56.09 -2.84
CA PRO A 294 -34.30 -56.60 -4.20
C PRO A 294 -35.63 -57.20 -4.68
N ARG A 295 -36.11 -56.72 -5.83
CA ARG A 295 -37.27 -57.29 -6.52
C ARG A 295 -36.97 -58.74 -6.90
N SER A 296 -37.73 -59.67 -6.32
CA SER A 296 -37.77 -61.09 -6.71
C SER A 296 -38.28 -61.21 -8.15
N ARG A 297 -37.49 -61.86 -9.02
CA ARG A 297 -37.92 -62.24 -10.37
C ARG A 297 -38.71 -63.55 -10.29
N LEU A 298 -39.90 -63.55 -10.90
CA LEU A 298 -40.60 -64.73 -11.40
C LEU A 298 -40.41 -64.76 -12.92
#